data_AF-K2F969-F1
#
_entry.id   AF-K2F969-F1
#
_cell.length_a   1.000
_cell.length_b   1.000
_cell.length_c   1.000
_cell.angle_alpha   90.00
_cell.angle_beta   90.00
_cell.angle_gamma   90.00
#
_symmetry.space_group_name_H-M   'P 1'
#
loop_
_entity.id
_entity.type
_entity.pdbx_description
1 polymer ?
#
loop_
_entity_poly.entity_id
_entity_poly.type
_entity_poly.pdbx_seq_one_letter_code
_entity_poly.pdbx_strand_id
1 'polypeptide(L)'
;MEKQNDITSLPTRKDNTESVKKDNKKIILVSLFLVLFIGLIYLLFSYIKTQRELKVLKDPAAQEAAVKVENDKLIQKINKLIDLPTNEEPVVGTVNDASTLAQQQKFFSNAKNGDKVLIYQDKAIIYRPDDNKLINVGPVYVDSTSTESNINNK
;
A
#
# COMPACT_ATOMS: atom_id res chain seq x y z
N MET A 1 81.50 64.31 16.06
CA MET A 1 80.70 64.27 14.81
C MET A 1 80.95 62.90 14.20
N GLU A 2 80.35 61.83 14.73
CA GLU A 2 78.95 61.39 14.54
C GLU A 2 78.66 60.93 13.11
N LYS A 3 78.58 59.61 12.94
CA LYS A 3 77.49 58.85 12.29
C LYS A 3 77.89 57.36 12.34
N GLN A 4 77.38 56.64 13.33
CA GLN A 4 76.12 55.87 13.31
C GLN A 4 76.24 54.57 12.51
N ASN A 5 76.16 53.50 13.31
CA ASN A 5 76.09 52.09 12.95
C ASN A 5 74.92 51.83 12.01
N ASP A 6 75.19 51.19 10.88
CA ASP A 6 74.14 50.66 10.01
C ASP A 6 74.12 49.13 10.09
N ILE A 7 73.28 48.65 10.99
CA ILE A 7 72.88 47.25 11.13
C ILE A 7 72.04 46.87 9.91
N THR A 8 72.68 46.25 8.92
CA THR A 8 71.99 45.68 7.76
C THR A 8 71.11 44.52 8.24
N SER A 9 69.79 44.72 8.12
CA SER A 9 68.72 43.82 8.53
C SER A 9 68.67 42.54 7.70
N LEU A 10 68.38 41.42 8.36
CA LEU A 10 68.09 40.14 7.71
C LEU A 10 66.84 40.25 6.81
N PRO A 11 66.80 39.56 5.65
CA PRO A 11 65.59 39.49 4.84
C PRO A 11 64.52 38.71 5.58
N THR A 12 63.43 39.38 5.95
CA THR A 12 62.20 38.78 6.45
C THR A 12 61.56 37.93 5.35
N ARG A 13 61.53 36.61 5.58
CA ARG A 13 60.77 35.63 4.79
C ARG A 13 59.29 36.01 4.85
N LYS A 14 58.74 36.53 3.75
CA LYS A 14 57.29 36.70 3.58
C LYS A 14 56.64 35.32 3.66
N ASP A 15 55.98 35.06 4.78
CA ASP A 15 55.06 33.95 4.91
C ASP A 15 53.82 34.29 4.10
N ASN A 16 53.73 33.71 2.89
CA ASN A 16 52.57 33.82 2.04
C ASN A 16 51.51 32.84 2.55
N THR A 17 50.89 33.15 3.68
CA THR A 17 49.58 32.59 3.99
C THR A 17 48.56 33.25 3.06
N GLU A 18 48.38 32.67 1.88
CA GLU A 18 47.18 32.90 1.07
C GLU A 18 45.98 32.46 1.91
N SER A 19 45.39 33.44 2.60
CA SER A 19 44.05 33.29 3.17
C SER A 19 43.10 33.05 2.01
N VAL A 20 42.79 31.77 1.74
CA VAL A 20 41.69 31.39 0.85
C VAL A 20 40.45 32.03 1.44
N LYS A 21 40.09 33.19 0.90
CA LYS A 21 38.92 33.98 1.30
C LYS A 21 37.71 33.10 0.98
N LYS A 22 37.22 32.40 2.01
CA LYS A 22 36.11 31.47 1.92
C LYS A 22 34.87 32.27 1.52
N ASP A 23 34.55 32.25 0.23
CA ASP A 23 33.39 32.93 -0.36
C ASP A 23 32.11 32.34 0.25
N ASN A 24 31.70 32.88 1.40
CA ASN A 24 30.48 32.53 2.11
C ASN A 24 29.24 32.58 1.20
N LYS A 25 29.22 33.46 0.19
CA LYS A 25 28.18 33.51 -0.85
C LYS A 25 28.11 32.22 -1.67
N LYS A 26 29.23 31.60 -2.03
CA LYS A 26 29.26 30.31 -2.75
C LYS A 26 28.77 29.18 -1.85
N ILE A 27 29.09 29.21 -0.56
CA ILE A 27 28.64 28.20 0.41
C ILE A 27 27.13 28.30 0.67
N ILE A 28 26.60 29.53 0.77
CA ILE A 28 25.16 29.76 0.87
C ILE A 28 24.45 29.25 -0.39
N LEU A 29 25.03 29.48 -1.57
CA LEU A 29 24.46 29.04 -2.84
C LEU A 29 24.49 27.51 -3.01
N VAL A 30 25.58 26.86 -2.57
CA VAL A 30 25.69 25.39 -2.51
C VAL A 30 24.72 24.79 -1.48
N SER A 31 24.59 25.40 -0.32
CA SER A 31 23.63 24.96 0.72
C SER A 31 22.18 25.09 0.22
N LEU A 32 21.86 26.16 -0.50
CA LEU A 32 20.54 26.36 -1.09
C LEU A 32 20.25 25.29 -2.16
N PHE A 33 21.23 24.99 -3.01
CA PHE A 33 21.13 23.92 -4.00
C PHE A 33 20.93 22.55 -3.35
N LEU A 34 21.61 22.27 -2.23
CA LEU A 34 21.50 21.00 -1.52
C LEU A 34 20.10 20.82 -0.90
N VAL A 35 19.55 21.88 -0.29
CA VAL A 35 18.18 21.87 0.25
C VAL A 35 17.15 21.68 -0.87
N LEU A 36 17.35 22.34 -2.02
CA LEU A 36 16.52 22.15 -3.22
C LEU A 36 16.60 20.70 -3.73
N PHE A 37 17.80 20.11 -3.74
CA PHE A 37 18.02 18.73 -4.18
C PHE A 37 17.33 17.72 -3.27
N ILE A 38 17.41 17.91 -1.95
CA ILE A 38 16.73 17.08 -0.94
C ILE A 38 15.21 17.20 -1.10
N GLY A 39 14.70 18.42 -1.33
CA GLY A 39 13.28 18.64 -1.64
C GLY A 39 12.84 17.94 -2.93
N LEU A 40 13.65 17.98 -3.99
CA LEU A 40 13.38 17.26 -5.24
C LEU A 40 13.34 15.74 -5.02
N ILE A 41 14.31 15.19 -4.28
CA ILE A 41 14.37 13.75 -3.97
C ILE A 41 13.13 13.33 -3.17
N TYR A 42 12.72 14.13 -2.18
CA TYR A 42 11.51 13.87 -1.39
C TYR A 42 10.24 13.90 -2.25
N LEU A 43 10.11 14.89 -3.14
CA LEU A 43 8.99 14.98 -4.08
C LEU A 43 8.95 13.82 -5.06
N LEU A 44 10.11 13.40 -5.60
CA LEU A 44 10.23 12.22 -6.46
C LEU A 44 9.83 10.94 -5.73
N PHE A 45 10.30 10.75 -4.49
CA PHE A 45 9.98 9.58 -3.68
C PHE A 45 8.49 9.52 -3.32
N SER A 46 7.91 10.66 -2.94
CA SER A 46 6.48 10.81 -2.67
C SER A 46 5.63 10.52 -3.93
N TYR A 47 6.03 11.05 -5.08
CA TYR A 47 5.37 10.80 -6.37
C TYR A 47 5.40 9.30 -6.74
N ILE A 48 6.52 8.62 -6.54
CA ILE A 48 6.64 7.18 -6.81
C ILE A 48 5.76 6.35 -5.86
N LYS A 49 5.67 6.71 -4.57
CA LYS A 49 4.82 6.01 -3.59
C LYS A 49 3.34 6.15 -3.93
N THR A 50 2.88 7.37 -4.26
CA THR A 50 1.49 7.66 -4.63
C THR A 50 1.07 7.00 -5.95
N GLN A 51 1.98 6.85 -6.92
CA GLN A 51 1.68 6.17 -8.18
C GLN A 51 1.54 4.64 -8.05
N ARG A 52 2.04 4.01 -6.98
CA ARG A 52 1.79 2.57 -6.73
C ARG A 52 0.37 2.31 -6.28
N GLU A 53 -0.19 3.18 -5.45
CA GLU A 53 -1.59 3.14 -5.07
C GLU A 53 -2.48 3.47 -6.29
N LEU A 54 -2.12 4.50 -7.06
CA LEU A 54 -2.89 4.88 -8.26
C LEU A 54 -2.79 3.88 -9.43
N LYS A 55 -1.70 3.12 -9.58
CA LYS A 55 -1.63 2.04 -10.60
C LYS A 55 -2.56 0.88 -10.28
N VAL A 56 -2.72 0.53 -9.01
CA VAL A 56 -3.71 -0.47 -8.57
C VAL A 56 -5.15 0.03 -8.76
N LEU A 57 -5.39 1.34 -8.79
CA LEU A 57 -6.71 1.92 -9.07
C LEU A 57 -6.97 2.26 -10.56
N LYS A 58 -5.94 2.33 -11.41
CA LYS A 58 -6.06 2.78 -12.82
C LYS A 58 -5.78 1.69 -13.86
N ASP A 59 -5.10 0.62 -13.46
CA ASP A 59 -4.86 -0.55 -14.30
C ASP A 59 -5.74 -1.70 -13.79
N PRO A 60 -6.81 -2.07 -14.51
CA PRO A 60 -7.69 -3.18 -14.12
C PRO A 60 -6.91 -4.46 -13.80
N ALA A 61 -5.81 -4.73 -14.51
CA ALA A 61 -4.99 -5.92 -14.28
C ALA A 61 -4.22 -5.87 -12.94
N ALA A 62 -3.79 -4.68 -12.52
CA ALA A 62 -3.13 -4.50 -11.23
C ALA A 62 -4.12 -4.57 -10.06
N GLN A 63 -5.36 -4.11 -10.28
CA GLN A 63 -6.43 -4.21 -9.29
C GLN A 63 -6.85 -5.68 -9.08
N GLU A 64 -7.03 -6.41 -10.18
CA GLU A 64 -7.37 -7.82 -10.16
C GLU A 64 -6.27 -8.66 -9.48
N ALA A 65 -5.00 -8.37 -9.77
CA ALA A 65 -3.88 -9.03 -9.10
C ALA A 65 -3.84 -8.75 -7.58
N ALA A 66 -4.14 -7.52 -7.15
CA ALA A 66 -4.20 -7.17 -5.73
C ALA A 66 -5.34 -7.91 -5.01
N VAL A 67 -6.54 -7.92 -5.60
CA VAL A 67 -7.71 -8.64 -5.07
C VAL A 67 -7.43 -10.14 -5.00
N LYS A 68 -6.77 -10.72 -6.01
CA LYS A 68 -6.40 -12.14 -6.01
C LYS A 68 -5.45 -12.48 -4.85
N VAL A 69 -4.42 -11.67 -4.63
CA VAL A 69 -3.48 -11.88 -3.51
C VAL A 69 -4.18 -11.78 -2.15
N GLU A 70 -5.15 -10.88 -1.99
CA GLU A 70 -5.93 -10.78 -0.76
C GLU A 70 -6.85 -11.99 -0.54
N ASN A 71 -7.52 -12.44 -1.61
CA ASN A 71 -8.38 -13.62 -1.57
C ASN A 71 -7.57 -14.89 -1.26
N ASP A 72 -6.39 -15.07 -1.87
CA ASP A 72 -5.51 -16.21 -1.61
C ASP A 72 -5.09 -16.27 -0.14
N LYS A 73 -4.73 -15.12 0.45
CA LYS A 73 -4.40 -15.03 1.88
C LYS A 73 -5.61 -15.37 2.76
N LEU A 74 -6.81 -14.94 2.37
CA LEU A 74 -8.04 -15.25 3.08
C LEU A 74 -8.33 -16.76 3.03
N ILE A 75 -8.27 -17.36 1.85
CA ILE A 75 -8.47 -18.81 1.64
C ILE A 75 -7.45 -19.60 2.46
N GLN A 76 -6.17 -19.21 2.46
CA GLN A 76 -5.14 -19.86 3.28
C GLN A 76 -5.42 -19.79 4.78
N LYS A 77 -5.99 -18.69 5.28
CA LYS A 77 -6.39 -18.59 6.69
C LYS A 77 -7.54 -19.53 7.00
N ILE A 78 -8.55 -19.56 6.13
CA ILE A 78 -9.73 -20.41 6.30
C ILE A 78 -9.38 -21.89 6.17
N ASN A 79 -8.46 -22.26 5.27
CA ASN A 79 -8.00 -23.64 5.08
C ASN A 79 -7.31 -24.22 6.33
N LYS A 80 -6.85 -23.37 7.25
CA LYS A 80 -6.32 -23.82 8.55
C LYS A 80 -7.42 -24.12 9.57
N LEU A 81 -8.64 -23.66 9.32
CA LEU A 81 -9.79 -23.78 10.22
C LEU A 81 -10.78 -24.87 9.75
N ILE A 82 -10.83 -25.13 8.44
CA ILE A 82 -11.70 -26.13 7.82
C ILE A 82 -11.12 -26.57 6.49
N ASP A 83 -11.34 -27.82 6.10
CA ASP A 83 -10.99 -28.30 4.76
C ASP A 83 -11.82 -27.57 3.70
N LEU A 84 -11.11 -27.05 2.70
CA LEU A 84 -11.68 -26.34 1.56
C LEU A 84 -11.48 -27.14 0.26
N PRO A 85 -12.41 -27.05 -0.71
CA PRO A 85 -12.18 -27.53 -2.06
C PRO A 85 -10.91 -26.91 -2.66
N THR A 86 -10.03 -27.72 -3.23
CA THR A 86 -8.77 -27.26 -3.83
C THR A 86 -8.82 -27.20 -5.35
N ASN A 87 -9.87 -27.75 -5.96
CA ASN A 87 -10.07 -27.83 -7.40
C ASN A 87 -10.90 -26.67 -7.96
N GLU A 88 -11.36 -25.75 -7.12
CA GLU A 88 -12.17 -24.61 -7.53
C GLU A 88 -11.85 -23.34 -6.75
N GLU A 89 -12.02 -22.19 -7.40
CA GLU A 89 -11.88 -20.86 -6.79
C GLU A 89 -13.25 -20.40 -6.28
N PRO A 90 -13.38 -20.03 -4.99
CA PRO A 90 -14.65 -19.55 -4.45
C PRO A 90 -14.96 -18.13 -4.91
N VAL A 91 -16.25 -17.80 -4.98
CA VAL A 91 -16.70 -16.41 -5.07
C VAL A 91 -16.61 -15.78 -3.69
N VAL A 92 -15.80 -14.73 -3.55
CA VAL A 92 -15.60 -14.02 -2.29
C VAL A 92 -16.44 -12.75 -2.24
N GLY A 93 -17.31 -12.64 -1.24
CA GLY A 93 -18.14 -11.47 -0.95
C GLY A 93 -17.88 -10.88 0.43
N THR A 94 -18.39 -9.67 0.66
CA THR A 94 -18.41 -9.03 1.99
C THR A 94 -19.86 -8.80 2.42
N VAL A 95 -20.19 -9.13 3.65
CA VAL A 95 -21.49 -8.85 4.23
C VAL A 95 -21.60 -7.35 4.51
N ASN A 96 -22.48 -6.66 3.81
CA ASN A 96 -22.72 -5.23 3.99
C ASN A 96 -23.95 -4.94 4.86
N ASP A 97 -24.95 -5.81 4.83
CA ASP A 97 -26.17 -5.71 5.63
C ASP A 97 -26.57 -7.09 6.18
N ALA A 98 -25.96 -7.45 7.30
CA ALA A 98 -26.21 -8.71 7.98
C ALA A 98 -27.66 -8.83 8.50
N SER A 99 -28.27 -7.70 8.90
CA SER A 99 -29.64 -7.70 9.45
C SER A 99 -30.64 -8.13 8.40
N THR A 100 -30.57 -7.54 7.20
CA THR A 100 -31.45 -7.91 6.07
C THR A 100 -31.19 -9.35 5.62
N LEU A 101 -29.92 -9.74 5.47
CA LEU A 101 -29.57 -11.09 5.03
C LEU A 101 -29.99 -12.18 6.04
N ALA A 102 -29.90 -11.90 7.34
CA ALA A 102 -30.34 -12.82 8.40
C ALA A 102 -31.85 -13.11 8.36
N GLN A 103 -32.65 -12.15 7.88
CA GLN A 103 -34.09 -12.33 7.69
C GLN A 103 -34.41 -13.19 6.46
N GLN A 104 -33.59 -13.08 5.40
CA GLN A 104 -33.77 -13.83 4.16
C GLN A 104 -33.31 -15.28 4.29
N GLN A 105 -32.16 -15.51 4.95
CA GLN A 105 -31.60 -16.84 5.08
C GLN A 105 -30.94 -17.01 6.46
N LYS A 106 -31.32 -18.10 7.15
CA LYS A 106 -30.75 -18.47 8.46
C LYS A 106 -29.24 -18.64 8.46
N PHE A 107 -28.64 -18.86 7.29
CA PHE A 107 -27.20 -18.91 7.10
C PHE A 107 -26.50 -17.64 7.64
N PHE A 108 -27.14 -16.48 7.52
CA PHE A 108 -26.59 -15.19 7.96
C PHE A 108 -26.98 -14.78 9.39
N SER A 109 -27.69 -15.61 10.17
CA SER A 109 -28.22 -15.21 11.49
C SER A 109 -27.16 -14.74 12.50
N ASN A 110 -25.92 -15.23 12.38
CA ASN A 110 -24.80 -14.83 13.25
C ASN A 110 -23.75 -13.95 12.55
N ALA A 111 -24.02 -13.60 11.28
CA ALA A 111 -23.13 -12.75 10.49
C ALA A 111 -23.15 -11.31 11.01
N LYS A 112 -22.06 -10.59 10.79
CA LYS A 112 -21.92 -9.16 11.03
C LYS A 112 -21.44 -8.48 9.77
N ASN A 113 -21.69 -7.17 9.68
CA ASN A 113 -21.15 -6.36 8.60
C ASN A 113 -19.61 -6.42 8.64
N GLY A 114 -19.00 -6.62 7.48
CA GLY A 114 -17.56 -6.84 7.34
C GLY A 114 -17.13 -8.31 7.36
N ASP A 115 -18.01 -9.24 7.73
CA ASP A 115 -17.73 -10.68 7.59
C ASP A 115 -17.54 -11.03 6.10
N LYS A 116 -16.62 -11.96 5.82
CA LYS A 116 -16.34 -12.46 4.47
C LYS A 116 -17.16 -13.71 4.18
N VAL A 117 -17.75 -13.77 3.00
CA VAL A 117 -18.51 -14.93 2.53
C VAL A 117 -17.74 -15.56 1.39
N LEU A 118 -17.48 -16.86 1.48
CA LEU A 118 -16.89 -17.65 0.40
C LEU A 118 -17.96 -18.63 -0.08
N ILE A 119 -18.26 -18.58 -1.37
CA ILE A 119 -19.26 -19.44 -2.00
C ILE A 119 -18.53 -20.36 -2.99
N TYR A 120 -18.56 -21.65 -2.68
CA TYR A 120 -18.12 -22.75 -3.52
C TYR A 120 -19.33 -23.34 -4.26
N GLN A 121 -19.11 -24.35 -5.12
CA GLN A 121 -20.21 -24.98 -5.85
C GLN A 121 -21.21 -25.67 -4.90
N ASP A 122 -20.71 -26.33 -3.85
CA ASP A 122 -21.52 -27.15 -2.94
C ASP A 122 -21.69 -26.53 -1.55
N LYS A 123 -20.81 -25.60 -1.14
CA LYS A 123 -20.82 -25.03 0.21
C LYS A 123 -20.56 -23.53 0.26
N ALA A 124 -21.20 -22.87 1.21
CA ALA A 124 -20.94 -21.49 1.57
C ALA A 124 -20.31 -21.42 2.96
N ILE A 125 -19.44 -20.45 3.17
CA ILE A 125 -18.71 -20.23 4.41
C ILE A 125 -18.76 -18.74 4.77
N ILE A 126 -19.14 -18.42 6.00
CA ILE A 126 -18.99 -17.07 6.57
C ILE A 126 -17.80 -17.08 7.52
N TYR A 127 -16.84 -16.21 7.29
CA TYR A 127 -15.63 -16.06 8.08
C TYR A 127 -15.51 -14.62 8.57
N ARG A 128 -15.20 -14.45 9.86
CA ARG A 128 -14.90 -13.15 10.46
C ARG A 128 -13.40 -12.93 10.55
N PRO A 129 -12.84 -11.96 9.79
CA PRO A 129 -11.40 -11.69 9.80
C PRO A 129 -10.85 -11.24 11.14
N ASP A 130 -11.61 -10.42 11.88
CA ASP A 130 -11.18 -9.81 13.13
C ASP A 130 -10.95 -10.85 14.24
N ASP A 131 -11.85 -11.83 14.33
CA ASP A 131 -11.81 -12.89 15.33
C ASP A 131 -11.09 -14.15 14.82
N ASN A 132 -10.65 -14.16 13.55
CA ASN A 132 -10.14 -15.34 12.85
C ASN A 132 -11.02 -16.58 13.04
N LYS A 133 -12.33 -16.43 12.81
CA LYS A 133 -13.34 -17.43 13.18
C LYS A 133 -14.31 -17.72 12.05
N LEU A 134 -14.66 -19.00 11.91
CA LEU A 134 -15.80 -19.44 11.09
C LEU A 134 -17.10 -19.15 11.83
N ILE A 135 -17.95 -18.35 11.22
CA ILE A 135 -19.27 -17.95 11.75
C ILE A 135 -20.32 -18.96 11.34
N ASN A 136 -20.32 -19.40 10.07
CA ASN A 136 -21.25 -20.40 9.60
C ASN A 136 -20.69 -21.16 8.38
N VAL A 137 -21.12 -22.41 8.21
CA VAL A 137 -20.80 -23.26 7.07
C VAL A 137 -22.05 -24.04 6.70
N GLY A 138 -22.42 -24.04 5.43
CA GLY A 138 -23.65 -24.71 4.99
C GLY A 138 -23.64 -25.02 3.50
N PRO A 139 -24.57 -25.87 3.04
CA PRO A 139 -24.71 -26.19 1.63
C PRO A 139 -25.23 -25.00 0.83
N VAL A 140 -24.87 -24.94 -0.45
CA VAL A 140 -25.46 -24.01 -1.42
C VAL A 140 -26.62 -24.70 -2.11
N TYR A 141 -27.80 -24.08 -2.08
CA TYR A 141 -28.95 -24.50 -2.85
C TYR A 141 -29.17 -23.48 -3.96
N VAL A 142 -29.00 -23.90 -5.21
CA VAL A 142 -29.33 -23.08 -6.36
C VAL A 142 -30.80 -23.33 -6.69
N ASP A 143 -31.68 -22.42 -6.27
CA ASP A 143 -33.06 -22.44 -6.74
C ASP A 143 -33.08 -22.00 -8.21
N SER A 144 -33.34 -22.95 -9.12
CA SER A 144 -33.25 -22.77 -10.58
C SER A 144 -34.30 -21.84 -11.20
N THR A 145 -34.98 -20.99 -10.42
CA THR A 145 -36.23 -20.33 -10.84
C THR A 145 -36.09 -18.87 -11.28
N SER A 146 -34.90 -18.39 -11.62
CA SER A 146 -34.69 -16.96 -11.97
C SER A 146 -33.87 -16.71 -13.25
N THR A 147 -34.24 -17.36 -14.36
CA THR A 147 -33.67 -17.00 -15.68
C THR A 147 -34.68 -16.94 -16.84
N GLU A 148 -36.00 -17.05 -16.60
CA GLU A 148 -37.01 -17.03 -17.70
C GLU A 148 -37.84 -15.74 -17.84
N SER A 149 -37.51 -14.64 -17.17
CA SER A 149 -38.30 -13.39 -17.26
C SER A 149 -37.54 -12.21 -17.88
N ASN A 150 -37.00 -12.36 -19.10
CA ASN A 150 -36.69 -11.20 -19.96
C ASN A 150 -36.54 -11.45 -21.48
N ILE A 151 -37.12 -12.51 -22.05
CA ILE A 151 -37.04 -12.75 -23.51
C ILE A 151 -38.43 -12.76 -24.15
N ASN A 152 -39.33 -11.82 -23.84
CA ASN A 152 -40.61 -11.68 -24.56
C ASN A 152 -41.18 -10.25 -24.48
N ASN A 153 -40.41 -9.25 -24.94
CA ASN A 153 -41.01 -7.99 -25.36
C ASN A 153 -40.27 -7.42 -26.58
N LYS A 154 -40.64 -7.91 -27.76
CA LYS A 154 -40.37 -7.28 -29.05
C LYS A 154 -41.59 -7.41 -29.95
#